data_AF-A0A1Z9QX89-F1
#
_entry.id   AF-A0A1Z9QX89-F1
#
_cell.length_a   1.000
_cell.length_b   1.000
_cell.length_c   1.000
_cell.angle_alpha   90.00
_cell.angle_beta   90.00
_cell.angle_gamma   90.00
#
_symmetry.space_group_name_H-M   'P 1'
#
loop_
_entity.id
_entity.type
_entity.pdbx_description
1 polymer ?
#
loop_
_entity_poly.entity_id
_entity_poly.type
_entity_poly.pdbx_seq_one_letter_code
_entity_poly.pdbx_strand_id
1 'polypeptide(L)'
;MCSGCDAKQRCPIRRNVETINQNEETVGERVGDIYRRLDAYGRRMTMRQIAAHLSFSLTGGLSCRQVRQDPTTALQCVFSETFFGHGTTLRHQAVDALSCLRQMADLHFGIAASPKFDQQLHEGKLENAWDYPAPLSELKAYFVSRLGGSNDGTARREIRRLTYMFCTPREGYQASAEVFFDDFLQSPMLRQLRTWSAKQNLSGVEKQRFVRQVLGVLMEEYIGASVPRNKRDSLFITLRRPDEKVFQSVQIVLGKIPVDEFTIDLDAVTGLPLLKHSLTKAKLELTLPLLDYIIRKDKGELTSDLDAIHGASLEQFRSDLLERVPTSPDNINLLEIDAEGELRTHKFMPIDGGQKLVYQ
;
A
#
# COMPACT_ATOMS: atom_id res chain seq x y z
N MET A 1 25.82 -12.69 28.73
CA MET A 1 26.03 -12.02 30.03
C MET A 1 24.74 -11.32 30.54
N CYS A 2 23.57 -12.00 30.47
CA CYS A 2 22.27 -11.51 31.01
C CYS A 2 21.63 -12.48 32.01
N SER A 3 22.11 -13.73 32.05
CA SER A 3 21.54 -14.83 32.85
C SER A 3 21.70 -14.62 34.37
N GLY A 4 22.76 -13.92 34.79
CA GLY A 4 23.05 -13.56 36.18
C GLY A 4 22.72 -12.11 36.55
N CYS A 5 21.91 -11.40 35.76
CA CYS A 5 21.53 -10.02 36.07
C CYS A 5 20.30 -9.98 36.99
N ASP A 6 20.36 -9.20 38.07
CA ASP A 6 19.26 -9.06 39.04
C ASP A 6 18.00 -8.43 38.41
N ALA A 7 18.17 -7.59 37.39
CA ALA A 7 17.07 -6.95 36.68
C ALA A 7 16.46 -7.84 35.57
N LYS A 8 16.86 -9.11 35.45
CA LYS A 8 16.50 -9.97 34.31
C LYS A 8 15.00 -10.07 34.04
N GLN A 9 14.19 -10.22 35.08
CA GLN A 9 12.74 -10.43 34.94
C GLN A 9 11.99 -9.18 34.48
N ARG A 10 12.58 -8.00 34.71
CA ARG A 10 11.98 -6.70 34.40
C ARG A 10 12.68 -5.97 33.25
N CYS A 11 13.63 -6.62 32.58
CA CYS A 11 14.46 -5.99 31.58
C CYS A 11 13.74 -5.94 30.22
N PRO A 12 13.34 -4.75 29.72
CA PRO A 12 12.62 -4.65 28.45
C PRO A 12 13.48 -5.09 27.26
N ILE A 13 14.80 -4.85 27.33
CA ILE A 13 15.77 -5.28 26.30
C ILE A 13 15.79 -6.81 26.20
N ARG A 14 15.86 -7.49 27.35
CA ARG A 14 15.85 -8.96 27.39
C ARG A 14 14.52 -9.52 26.88
N ARG A 15 13.39 -8.96 27.30
CA ARG A 15 12.06 -9.34 26.79
C ARG A 15 11.98 -9.20 25.27
N ASN A 16 12.44 -8.08 24.71
CA ASN A 16 12.45 -7.87 23.26
C ASN A 16 13.29 -8.93 22.55
N VAL A 17 14.51 -9.21 23.03
CA VAL A 17 15.39 -10.23 22.45
C VAL A 17 14.78 -11.63 22.54
N GLU A 18 14.23 -12.01 23.69
CA GLU A 18 13.60 -13.32 23.88
C GLU A 18 12.37 -13.49 22.99
N THR A 19 11.53 -12.44 22.89
CA THR A 19 10.32 -12.46 22.06
C THR A 19 10.69 -12.57 20.58
N ILE A 20 11.70 -11.84 20.13
CA ILE A 20 12.16 -11.88 18.72
C ILE A 20 12.76 -13.24 18.41
N ASN A 21 13.62 -13.78 19.27
CA ASN A 21 14.23 -15.10 19.04
C ASN A 21 13.17 -16.22 18.99
N GLN A 22 12.10 -16.12 19.78
CA GLN A 22 10.99 -17.08 19.73
C GLN A 22 10.13 -16.95 18.46
N ASN A 23 10.19 -15.82 17.76
CA ASN A 23 9.32 -15.49 16.63
C ASN A 23 10.14 -14.96 15.44
N GLU A 24 11.37 -15.44 15.26
CA GLU A 24 12.37 -14.83 14.37
C GLU A 24 11.87 -14.74 12.93
N GLU A 25 11.25 -15.80 12.43
CA GLU A 25 10.71 -15.86 11.07
C GLU A 25 9.58 -14.83 10.86
N THR A 26 8.62 -14.78 11.78
CA THR A 26 7.49 -13.84 11.70
C THR A 26 7.97 -12.40 11.81
N VAL A 27 8.79 -12.08 12.82
CA VAL A 27 9.33 -10.73 13.01
C VAL A 27 10.20 -10.33 11.81
N GLY A 28 11.05 -11.23 11.32
CA GLY A 28 11.91 -11.00 10.17
C GLY A 28 11.12 -10.68 8.90
N GLU A 29 10.04 -11.42 8.64
CA GLU A 29 9.14 -11.15 7.52
C GLU A 29 8.50 -9.76 7.65
N ARG A 30 7.95 -9.43 8.83
CA ARG A 30 7.22 -8.18 9.10
C ARG A 30 8.13 -6.96 9.05
N VAL A 31 9.32 -7.05 9.64
CA VAL A 31 10.36 -6.02 9.51
C VAL A 31 10.78 -5.85 8.04
N GLY A 32 10.94 -6.96 7.31
CA GLY A 32 11.25 -6.94 5.89
C GLY A 32 10.18 -6.24 5.06
N ASP A 33 8.90 -6.48 5.32
CA ASP A 33 7.79 -5.82 4.61
C ASP A 33 7.79 -4.31 4.83
N ILE A 34 8.02 -3.86 6.06
CA ILE A 34 8.11 -2.43 6.37
C ILE A 34 9.25 -1.76 5.61
N TYR A 35 10.45 -2.34 5.60
CA TYR A 35 11.57 -1.76 4.85
C TYR A 35 11.40 -1.83 3.33
N ARG A 36 10.82 -2.92 2.78
CA ARG A 36 10.48 -3.00 1.35
C ARG A 36 9.48 -1.91 0.95
N ARG A 37 8.47 -1.69 1.78
CA ARG A 37 7.52 -0.60 1.57
C ARG A 37 8.21 0.75 1.55
N LEU A 38 9.08 1.03 2.54
CA LEU A 38 9.81 2.28 2.58
C LEU A 38 10.64 2.51 1.31
N ASP A 39 11.41 1.51 0.89
CA ASP A 39 12.24 1.59 -0.31
C ASP A 39 11.40 1.86 -1.57
N ALA A 40 10.30 1.13 -1.74
CA ALA A 40 9.40 1.28 -2.88
C ALA A 40 8.69 2.64 -2.95
N TYR A 41 8.46 3.28 -1.80
CA TYR A 41 7.92 4.64 -1.69
C TYR A 41 9.03 5.72 -1.63
N GLY A 42 10.25 5.41 -2.09
CA GLY A 42 11.35 6.36 -2.21
C GLY A 42 12.06 6.72 -0.89
N ARG A 43 11.68 6.10 0.23
CA ARG A 43 12.26 6.30 1.57
C ARG A 43 13.42 5.33 1.81
N ARG A 44 14.43 5.39 0.93
CA ARG A 44 15.55 4.45 0.95
C ARG A 44 16.37 4.58 2.23
N MET A 45 16.75 3.44 2.80
CA MET A 45 17.61 3.36 3.98
C MET A 45 18.87 2.56 3.67
N THR A 46 20.01 3.07 4.13
CA THR A 46 21.28 2.33 4.10
C THR A 46 21.29 1.22 5.15
N MET A 47 22.11 0.20 4.95
CA MET A 47 22.32 -0.86 5.95
C MET A 47 22.72 -0.32 7.33
N ARG A 48 23.52 0.76 7.37
CA ARG A 48 23.89 1.42 8.64
C ARG A 48 22.68 2.03 9.34
N GLN A 49 21.78 2.68 8.61
CA GLN A 49 20.56 3.26 9.18
C GLN A 49 19.59 2.17 9.65
N ILE A 50 19.47 1.07 8.89
CA ILE A 50 18.66 -0.10 9.30
C ILE A 50 19.21 -0.71 10.59
N ALA A 51 20.53 -0.93 10.67
CA ALA A 51 21.17 -1.48 11.86
C ALA A 51 21.02 -0.55 13.09
N ALA A 52 21.17 0.76 12.90
CA ALA A 52 20.95 1.75 13.95
C ALA A 52 19.49 1.77 14.41
N HIS A 53 18.54 1.70 13.46
CA HIS A 53 17.11 1.64 13.76
C HIS A 53 16.79 0.40 14.60
N LEU A 54 17.17 -0.80 14.15
CA LEU A 54 16.91 -2.05 14.87
C LEU A 54 17.58 -2.07 16.25
N SER A 55 18.81 -1.58 16.36
CA SER A 55 19.51 -1.48 17.65
C SER A 55 18.76 -0.57 18.62
N PHE A 56 18.25 0.56 18.13
CA PHE A 56 17.40 1.44 18.91
C PHE A 56 16.07 0.78 19.26
N SER A 57 15.38 0.12 18.32
CA SER A 57 14.10 -0.54 18.59
C SER A 57 14.23 -1.68 19.62
N LEU A 58 15.36 -2.38 19.64
CA LEU A 58 15.61 -3.42 20.63
C LEU A 58 15.81 -2.85 22.04
N THR A 59 16.48 -1.70 22.13
CA THR A 59 16.96 -1.15 23.41
C THR A 59 16.14 0.03 23.93
N GLY A 60 15.39 0.70 23.07
CA GLY A 60 14.73 1.98 23.36
C GLY A 60 15.71 3.11 23.68
N GLY A 61 16.99 2.95 23.31
CA GLY A 61 18.08 3.83 23.75
C GLY A 61 18.54 3.59 25.20
N LEU A 62 18.04 2.55 25.86
CA LEU A 62 18.39 2.21 27.24
C LEU A 62 19.67 1.40 27.31
N SER A 63 20.48 1.70 28.32
CA SER A 63 21.63 0.90 28.74
C SER A 63 21.25 -0.06 29.89
N CYS A 64 22.01 -1.14 30.03
CA CYS A 64 21.88 -2.05 31.18
C CYS A 64 22.08 -1.35 32.55
N ARG A 65 22.75 -0.20 32.59
CA ARG A 65 22.88 0.61 33.81
C ARG A 65 21.56 1.28 34.15
N GLN A 66 20.90 1.91 33.18
CA GLN A 66 19.61 2.58 33.37
C GLN A 66 18.52 1.57 33.80
N VAL A 67 18.44 0.41 33.13
CA VAL A 67 17.47 -0.65 33.49
C VAL A 67 17.67 -1.20 34.91
N ARG A 68 18.89 -1.20 35.42
CA ARG A 68 19.16 -1.63 36.81
C ARG A 68 18.72 -0.59 37.84
N GLN A 69 18.85 0.69 37.49
CA GLN A 69 18.56 1.82 38.38
C GLN A 69 17.07 2.17 38.46
N ASP A 70 16.30 1.91 37.39
CA ASP A 70 14.85 2.19 37.36
C ASP A 70 14.04 0.88 37.23
N PRO A 71 13.28 0.49 38.27
CA PRO A 71 12.39 -0.67 38.25
C PRO A 71 11.20 -0.54 37.28
N THR A 72 10.79 0.68 36.95
CA THR A 72 9.53 0.96 36.22
C THR A 72 9.69 0.88 34.71
N THR A 73 10.93 0.73 34.22
CA THR A 73 11.26 0.67 32.80
C THR A 73 10.75 -0.59 32.09
N ALA A 74 10.24 -1.60 32.81
CA ALA A 74 9.79 -2.87 32.23
C ALA A 74 8.64 -2.72 31.22
N LEU A 75 7.71 -1.79 31.47
CA LEU A 75 6.61 -1.45 30.55
C LEU A 75 7.01 -0.40 29.51
N GLN A 76 8.18 0.22 29.69
CA GLN A 76 8.77 1.13 28.73
C GLN A 76 9.57 0.31 27.71
N CYS A 77 9.73 0.83 26.47
CA CYS A 77 10.50 0.14 25.43
C CYS A 77 9.95 -1.25 25.03
N VAL A 78 8.83 -1.24 24.31
CA VAL A 78 8.35 -2.40 23.57
C VAL A 78 8.91 -2.32 22.15
N PHE A 79 9.48 -3.41 21.62
CA PHE A 79 10.02 -3.42 20.26
C PHE A 79 8.99 -2.98 19.21
N SER A 80 7.76 -3.50 19.28
CA SER A 80 6.68 -3.10 18.36
C SER A 80 6.32 -1.61 18.47
N GLU A 81 6.57 -0.94 19.59
CA GLU A 81 6.34 0.50 19.70
C GLU A 81 7.54 1.29 19.16
N THR A 82 8.73 0.97 19.67
CA THR A 82 9.97 1.67 19.34
C THR A 82 10.39 1.52 17.88
N PHE A 83 10.11 0.38 17.26
CA PHE A 83 10.30 0.16 15.82
C PHE A 83 9.44 1.10 14.96
N PHE A 84 8.22 1.40 15.40
CA PHE A 84 7.36 2.35 14.70
C PHE A 84 7.55 3.79 15.19
N GLY A 85 8.62 4.06 15.95
CA GLY A 85 8.95 5.39 16.45
C GLY A 85 8.08 5.84 17.62
N HIS A 86 7.54 4.92 18.43
CA HIS A 86 6.72 5.20 19.62
C HIS A 86 7.36 4.69 20.92
N GLY A 87 6.71 4.95 22.07
CA GLY A 87 6.95 4.19 23.30
C GLY A 87 8.18 4.52 24.15
N THR A 88 8.91 5.62 23.91
CA THR A 88 10.03 6.05 24.78
C THR A 88 10.10 7.56 24.99
N THR A 89 10.55 7.98 26.17
CA THR A 89 10.88 9.38 26.51
C THR A 89 12.14 9.87 25.78
N LEU A 90 13.09 8.96 25.56
CA LEU A 90 14.31 9.19 24.79
C LEU A 90 14.08 9.33 23.27
N ARG A 91 12.83 9.14 22.81
CA ARG A 91 12.44 9.33 21.42
C ARG A 91 12.85 10.71 20.90
N HIS A 92 12.63 11.78 21.68
CA HIS A 92 12.92 13.14 21.20
C HIS A 92 14.41 13.31 20.87
N GLN A 93 15.29 12.78 21.72
CA GLN A 93 16.74 12.81 21.48
C GLN A 93 17.15 11.89 20.31
N ALA A 94 16.50 10.73 20.19
CA ALA A 94 16.82 9.76 19.15
C ALA A 94 16.28 10.15 17.76
N VAL A 95 15.13 10.83 17.66
CA VAL A 95 14.53 11.28 16.39
C VAL A 95 15.41 12.33 15.71
N ASP A 96 16.13 13.15 16.48
CA ASP A 96 17.08 14.12 15.93
C ASP A 96 18.34 13.45 15.39
N ALA A 97 18.76 12.33 15.99
CA ALA A 97 19.93 11.55 15.56
C ALA A 97 19.61 10.51 14.46
N LEU A 98 18.37 10.01 14.40
CA LEU A 98 17.94 8.91 13.56
C LEU A 98 16.73 9.32 12.72
N SER A 99 16.99 9.83 11.51
CA SER A 99 15.95 10.22 10.56
C SER A 99 14.96 9.09 10.22
N CYS A 100 15.35 7.83 10.40
CA CYS A 100 14.48 6.68 10.20
C CYS A 100 13.34 6.59 11.22
N LEU A 101 13.56 6.99 12.48
CA LEU A 101 12.50 7.00 13.49
C LEU A 101 11.42 8.03 13.15
N ARG A 102 11.82 9.17 12.58
CA ARG A 102 10.89 10.17 12.06
C ARG A 102 10.07 9.59 10.92
N GLN A 103 10.74 8.99 9.93
CA GLN A 103 10.08 8.36 8.79
C GLN A 103 9.07 7.26 9.18
N MET A 104 9.38 6.44 10.18
CA MET A 104 8.46 5.42 10.71
C MET A 104 7.24 6.06 11.40
N ALA A 105 7.49 7.06 12.25
CA ALA A 105 6.42 7.75 12.96
C ALA A 105 5.48 8.51 12.02
N ASP A 106 6.00 9.12 10.95
CA ASP A 106 5.22 9.87 9.96
C ASP A 106 4.26 8.99 9.16
N LEU A 107 4.50 7.67 9.12
CA LEU A 107 3.60 6.71 8.50
C LEU A 107 2.45 6.28 9.42
N HIS A 108 2.51 6.64 10.71
CA HIS A 108 1.44 6.40 11.68
C HIS A 108 0.95 4.94 11.71
N PHE A 109 1.86 3.97 11.65
CA PHE A 109 1.50 2.55 11.66
C PHE A 109 0.62 2.17 12.86
N GLY A 110 -0.45 1.42 12.57
CA GLY A 110 -1.50 1.07 13.53
C GLY A 110 -2.61 2.12 13.70
N ILE A 111 -2.58 3.27 13.01
CA ILE A 111 -3.66 4.28 13.07
C ILE A 111 -4.91 3.85 12.30
N ALA A 112 -4.73 3.21 11.14
CA ALA A 112 -5.80 2.80 10.26
C ALA A 112 -6.81 1.92 11.02
N ALA A 113 -8.09 2.19 10.81
CA ALA A 113 -9.15 1.37 11.37
C ALA A 113 -9.08 -0.01 10.72
N SER A 114 -9.25 -1.07 11.51
CA SER A 114 -9.34 -2.43 10.99
C SER A 114 -10.60 -3.05 11.57
N PRO A 115 -11.75 -2.90 10.90
CA PRO A 115 -13.06 -3.16 11.51
C PRO A 115 -13.20 -4.56 12.11
N LYS A 116 -12.75 -5.60 11.41
CA LYS A 116 -12.80 -6.98 11.90
C LYS A 116 -11.88 -7.19 13.11
N PHE A 117 -10.67 -6.66 13.07
CA PHE A 117 -9.73 -6.74 14.19
C PHE A 117 -10.25 -5.98 15.41
N ASP A 118 -10.75 -4.76 15.20
CA ASP A 118 -11.28 -3.89 16.25
C ASP A 118 -12.53 -4.49 16.89
N GLN A 119 -13.38 -5.16 16.10
CA GLN A 119 -14.51 -5.93 16.61
C GLN A 119 -14.04 -7.07 17.52
N GLN A 120 -13.06 -7.88 17.07
CA GLN A 120 -12.50 -8.97 17.88
C GLN A 120 -11.88 -8.45 19.18
N LEU A 121 -11.21 -7.30 19.12
CA LEU A 121 -10.65 -6.63 20.29
C LEU A 121 -11.75 -6.20 21.26
N HIS A 122 -12.80 -5.55 20.75
CA HIS A 122 -13.93 -5.09 21.55
C HIS A 122 -14.69 -6.24 22.22
N GLU A 123 -14.87 -7.35 21.51
CA GLU A 123 -15.54 -8.55 22.01
C GLU A 123 -14.65 -9.41 22.92
N GLY A 124 -13.38 -9.05 23.13
CA GLY A 124 -12.44 -9.84 23.92
C GLY A 124 -12.04 -11.18 23.27
N LYS A 125 -12.19 -11.30 21.95
CA LYS A 125 -11.99 -12.53 21.17
C LYS A 125 -10.68 -12.56 20.37
N LEU A 126 -9.73 -11.68 20.66
CA LEU A 126 -8.46 -11.65 19.93
C LEU A 126 -7.71 -12.98 19.99
N GLU A 127 -7.73 -13.69 21.13
CA GLU A 127 -7.06 -14.99 21.28
C GLU A 127 -7.71 -16.12 20.47
N ASN A 128 -8.95 -15.92 20.00
CA ASN A 128 -9.57 -16.87 19.08
C ASN A 128 -8.93 -16.78 17.70
N ALA A 129 -8.51 -15.58 17.30
CA ALA A 129 -8.01 -15.28 15.96
C ALA A 129 -6.48 -15.24 15.86
N TRP A 130 -5.78 -14.94 16.95
CA TRP A 130 -4.35 -14.66 16.97
C TRP A 130 -3.62 -15.43 18.06
N ASP A 131 -2.46 -15.97 17.71
CA ASP A 131 -1.56 -16.59 18.68
C ASP A 131 -0.56 -15.56 19.20
N TYR A 132 -0.63 -15.29 20.51
CA TYR A 132 0.24 -14.32 21.18
C TYR A 132 1.40 -15.04 21.87
N PRO A 133 2.65 -14.65 21.61
CA PRO A 133 3.80 -15.19 22.34
C PRO A 133 3.67 -15.01 23.85
N ALA A 134 3.96 -16.06 24.61
CA ALA A 134 3.86 -16.05 26.07
C ALA A 134 4.60 -14.89 26.77
N PRO A 135 5.80 -14.45 26.33
CA PRO A 135 6.48 -13.29 26.93
C PRO A 135 5.73 -11.96 26.81
N LEU A 136 4.69 -11.88 25.96
CA LEU A 136 3.91 -10.68 25.73
C LEU A 136 2.57 -10.65 26.47
N SER A 137 2.22 -11.72 27.20
CA SER A 137 0.91 -11.83 27.88
C SER A 137 0.63 -10.68 28.86
N GLU A 138 1.61 -10.33 29.70
CA GLU A 138 1.48 -9.22 30.65
C GLU A 138 1.32 -7.87 29.93
N LEU A 139 2.06 -7.67 28.85
CA LEU A 139 2.01 -6.43 28.06
C LEU A 139 0.67 -6.28 27.35
N LYS A 140 0.15 -7.37 26.79
CA LYS A 140 -1.17 -7.41 26.17
C LYS A 140 -2.26 -7.08 27.21
N ALA A 141 -2.22 -7.73 28.37
CA ALA A 141 -3.18 -7.46 29.45
C ALA A 141 -3.13 -5.98 29.89
N TYR A 142 -1.92 -5.42 29.99
CA TYR A 142 -1.73 -4.00 30.27
C TYR A 142 -2.40 -3.09 29.21
N PHE A 143 -2.17 -3.33 27.92
CA PHE A 143 -2.82 -2.52 26.88
C PHE A 143 -4.33 -2.68 26.86
N VAL A 144 -4.84 -3.91 27.02
CA VAL A 144 -6.29 -4.19 27.06
C VAL A 144 -6.94 -3.50 28.26
N SER A 145 -6.29 -3.45 29.41
CA SER A 145 -6.81 -2.77 30.62
C SER A 145 -7.03 -1.26 30.44
N ARG A 146 -6.43 -0.65 29.42
CA ARG A 146 -6.56 0.78 29.11
C ARG A 146 -7.69 1.10 28.13
N LEU A 147 -8.38 0.08 27.61
CA LEU A 147 -9.53 0.25 26.73
C LEU A 147 -10.73 0.81 27.51
N GLY A 148 -11.58 1.56 26.83
CA GLY A 148 -12.76 2.21 27.44
C GLY A 148 -12.47 3.42 28.34
N GLY A 149 -11.19 3.78 28.54
CA GLY A 149 -10.76 5.00 29.21
C GLY A 149 -10.34 6.12 28.26
N SER A 150 -9.78 7.21 28.80
CA SER A 150 -9.26 8.35 28.02
C SER A 150 -8.13 7.98 27.04
N ASN A 151 -7.49 6.82 27.24
CA ASN A 151 -6.38 6.32 26.44
C ASN A 151 -6.77 5.22 25.43
N ASP A 152 -8.06 4.99 25.20
CA ASP A 152 -8.58 3.91 24.35
C ASP A 152 -7.96 3.92 22.94
N GLY A 153 -7.94 5.09 22.29
CA GLY A 153 -7.37 5.23 20.94
C GLY A 153 -5.87 4.87 20.87
N THR A 154 -5.10 5.21 21.91
CA THR A 154 -3.67 4.86 21.97
C THR A 154 -3.47 3.37 22.23
N ALA A 155 -4.24 2.80 23.16
CA ALA A 155 -4.18 1.37 23.49
C ALA A 155 -4.49 0.50 22.28
N ARG A 156 -5.51 0.85 21.48
CA ARG A 156 -5.83 0.13 20.22
C ARG A 156 -4.65 0.14 19.25
N ARG A 157 -3.98 1.28 19.08
CA ARG A 157 -2.81 1.40 18.19
C ARG A 157 -1.63 0.55 18.68
N GLU A 158 -1.37 0.56 19.99
CA GLU A 158 -0.34 -0.27 20.63
C GLU A 158 -0.63 -1.76 20.41
N ILE A 159 -1.88 -2.19 20.59
CA ILE A 159 -2.30 -3.57 20.37
C ILE A 159 -2.13 -3.96 18.89
N ARG A 160 -2.56 -3.13 17.94
CA ARG A 160 -2.38 -3.43 16.50
C ARG A 160 -0.91 -3.58 16.12
N ARG A 161 -0.02 -2.70 16.62
CA ARG A 161 1.42 -2.82 16.38
C ARG A 161 2.00 -4.08 17.00
N LEU A 162 1.57 -4.43 18.21
CA LEU A 162 1.97 -5.66 18.88
C LEU A 162 1.53 -6.90 18.07
N THR A 163 0.27 -6.94 17.64
CA THR A 163 -0.29 -8.02 16.82
C THR A 163 0.45 -8.17 15.51
N TYR A 164 0.62 -7.07 14.76
CA TYR A 164 1.32 -7.08 13.48
C TYR A 164 2.73 -7.66 13.60
N MET A 165 3.46 -7.23 14.63
CA MET A 165 4.88 -7.55 14.77
C MET A 165 5.12 -9.00 15.21
N PHE A 166 4.29 -9.52 16.11
CA PHE A 166 4.61 -10.75 16.85
C PHE A 166 3.60 -11.88 16.73
N CYS A 167 2.39 -11.63 16.24
CA CYS A 167 1.33 -12.63 16.28
C CYS A 167 1.14 -13.32 14.93
N THR A 168 0.76 -14.59 14.99
CA THR A 168 0.36 -15.39 13.83
C THR A 168 -1.15 -15.66 13.87
N PRO A 169 -1.82 -15.73 12.71
CA PRO A 169 -3.25 -16.05 12.68
C PRO A 169 -3.49 -17.52 13.02
N ARG A 170 -4.52 -17.79 13.81
CA ARG A 170 -5.01 -19.14 14.07
C ARG A 170 -5.77 -19.71 12.87
N GLU A 171 -5.96 -21.02 12.87
CA GLU A 171 -6.70 -21.72 11.83
C GLU A 171 -8.11 -21.13 11.64
N GLY A 172 -8.48 -20.87 10.39
CA GLY A 172 -9.76 -20.25 10.02
C GLY A 172 -9.74 -18.72 9.96
N TYR A 173 -8.67 -18.07 10.43
CA TYR A 173 -8.57 -16.60 10.46
C TYR A 173 -7.59 -16.01 9.43
N GLN A 174 -6.95 -16.84 8.60
CA GLN A 174 -5.93 -16.40 7.64
C GLN A 174 -6.45 -15.25 6.76
N ALA A 175 -7.58 -15.42 6.08
CA ALA A 175 -8.13 -14.38 5.20
C ALA A 175 -8.40 -13.05 5.92
N SER A 176 -8.85 -13.07 7.18
CA SER A 176 -9.05 -11.84 7.96
C SER A 176 -7.73 -11.19 8.40
N ALA A 177 -6.72 -12.02 8.68
CA ALA A 177 -5.38 -11.54 9.02
C ALA A 177 -4.67 -10.93 7.81
N GLU A 178 -4.86 -11.49 6.62
CA GLU A 178 -4.35 -10.92 5.36
C GLU A 178 -4.84 -9.48 5.19
N VAL A 179 -6.15 -9.24 5.36
CA VAL A 179 -6.74 -7.90 5.31
C VAL A 179 -6.14 -6.99 6.38
N PHE A 180 -6.02 -7.47 7.62
CA PHE A 180 -5.39 -6.70 8.69
C PHE A 180 -3.95 -6.31 8.35
N PHE A 181 -3.15 -7.22 7.79
CA PHE A 181 -1.77 -6.94 7.42
C PHE A 181 -1.68 -5.90 6.30
N ASP A 182 -2.51 -6.02 5.27
CA ASP A 182 -2.54 -5.09 4.14
C ASP A 182 -2.96 -3.68 4.58
N ASP A 183 -3.98 -3.59 5.44
CA ASP A 183 -4.46 -2.35 6.05
C ASP A 183 -3.38 -1.73 6.96
N PHE A 184 -2.75 -2.55 7.80
CA PHE A 184 -1.68 -2.10 8.70
C PHE A 184 -0.50 -1.55 7.90
N LEU A 185 -0.08 -2.28 6.87
CA LEU A 185 0.97 -1.87 5.95
C LEU A 185 0.58 -0.64 5.14
N GLN A 186 -0.71 -0.29 5.04
CA GLN A 186 -1.21 0.74 4.13
C GLN A 186 -0.69 0.51 2.71
N SER A 187 -0.66 -0.76 2.28
CA SER A 187 -0.11 -1.18 0.99
C SER A 187 -0.77 -2.50 0.57
N PRO A 188 -1.94 -2.46 -0.08
CA PRO A 188 -2.68 -3.66 -0.47
C PRO A 188 -1.92 -4.57 -1.44
N MET A 189 -0.91 -4.07 -2.15
CA MET A 189 -0.21 -4.84 -3.19
C MET A 189 1.15 -5.37 -2.77
N LEU A 190 1.70 -4.96 -1.62
CA LEU A 190 3.06 -5.34 -1.23
C LEU A 190 3.26 -6.86 -1.13
N ARG A 191 2.37 -7.53 -0.40
CA ARG A 191 2.48 -8.97 -0.13
C ARG A 191 2.17 -9.80 -1.37
N GLN A 192 1.23 -9.34 -2.18
CA GLN A 192 0.92 -9.96 -3.48
C GLN A 192 2.10 -9.81 -4.46
N LEU A 193 2.68 -8.61 -4.58
CA LEU A 193 3.83 -8.34 -5.44
C LEU A 193 5.04 -9.18 -5.04
N ARG A 194 5.30 -9.32 -3.74
CA ARG A 194 6.34 -10.22 -3.21
C ARG A 194 6.10 -11.67 -3.62
N THR A 195 4.85 -12.14 -3.56
CA THR A 195 4.47 -13.50 -3.96
C THR A 195 4.68 -13.71 -5.45
N TRP A 196 4.32 -12.75 -6.29
CA TRP A 196 4.53 -12.82 -7.73
C TRP A 196 6.01 -12.82 -8.10
N SER A 197 6.80 -11.93 -7.48
CA SER A 197 8.25 -11.87 -7.68
C SER A 197 8.93 -13.17 -7.24
N ALA A 198 8.54 -13.76 -6.11
CA ALA A 198 9.10 -15.02 -5.63
C ALA A 198 8.74 -16.22 -6.53
N LYS A 199 7.49 -16.29 -7.02
CA LYS A 199 7.02 -17.38 -7.88
C LYS A 199 7.38 -17.18 -9.36
N GLN A 200 7.81 -15.99 -9.75
CA GLN A 200 8.00 -15.57 -11.14
C GLN A 200 6.79 -15.91 -12.01
N ASN A 201 5.58 -15.76 -11.46
CA ASN A 201 4.36 -16.18 -12.10
C ASN A 201 3.17 -15.27 -11.77
N LEU A 202 2.34 -15.06 -12.78
CA LEU A 202 1.02 -14.42 -12.71
C LEU A 202 0.02 -15.33 -13.41
N SER A 203 -1.02 -15.80 -12.71
CA SER A 203 -2.00 -16.68 -13.36
C SER A 203 -2.79 -15.94 -14.45
N GLY A 204 -3.31 -16.65 -15.44
CA GLY A 204 -4.08 -16.04 -16.54
C GLY A 204 -5.30 -15.25 -16.06
N VAL A 205 -6.00 -15.74 -15.03
CA VAL A 205 -7.14 -15.06 -14.42
C VAL A 205 -6.71 -13.77 -13.72
N GLU A 206 -5.59 -13.79 -12.99
CA GLU A 206 -5.03 -12.59 -12.38
C GLU A 206 -4.60 -11.57 -13.43
N LYS A 207 -3.91 -12.00 -14.50
CA LYS A 207 -3.51 -11.13 -15.62
C LYS A 207 -4.70 -10.35 -16.17
N GLN A 208 -5.78 -11.06 -16.55
CA GLN A 208 -6.97 -10.41 -17.11
C GLN A 208 -7.65 -9.48 -16.11
N ARG A 209 -7.74 -9.88 -14.84
CA ARG A 209 -8.31 -9.03 -13.79
C ARG A 209 -7.51 -7.73 -13.64
N PHE A 210 -6.18 -7.83 -13.53
CA PHE A 210 -5.31 -6.66 -13.34
C PHE A 210 -5.28 -5.77 -14.56
N VAL A 211 -5.29 -6.30 -15.79
CA VAL A 211 -5.42 -5.50 -17.01
C VAL A 211 -6.67 -4.61 -16.93
N ARG A 212 -7.83 -5.19 -16.58
CA ARG A 212 -9.08 -4.41 -16.48
C ARG A 212 -9.06 -3.36 -15.36
N GLN A 213 -8.41 -3.65 -14.24
CA GLN A 213 -8.25 -2.69 -13.13
C GLN A 213 -7.36 -1.52 -13.54
N VAL A 214 -6.19 -1.82 -14.11
CA VAL A 214 -5.22 -0.82 -14.58
C VAL A 214 -5.86 0.05 -15.66
N LEU A 215 -6.43 -0.55 -16.71
CA LEU A 215 -7.05 0.19 -17.81
C LEU A 215 -8.25 1.02 -17.36
N GLY A 216 -9.00 0.57 -16.36
CA GLY A 216 -10.08 1.36 -15.77
C GLY A 216 -9.58 2.65 -15.12
N VAL A 217 -8.49 2.55 -14.36
CA VAL A 217 -7.84 3.71 -13.74
C VAL A 217 -7.21 4.62 -14.80
N LEU A 218 -6.53 4.07 -15.81
CA LEU A 218 -5.99 4.87 -16.92
C LEU A 218 -7.08 5.63 -17.67
N MET A 219 -8.21 4.97 -17.92
CA MET A 219 -9.34 5.62 -18.57
C MET A 219 -9.89 6.75 -17.71
N GLU A 220 -10.04 6.55 -16.41
CA GLU A 220 -10.40 7.60 -15.45
C GLU A 220 -9.44 8.79 -15.48
N GLU A 221 -8.13 8.55 -15.58
CA GLU A 221 -7.12 9.61 -15.73
C GLU A 221 -7.29 10.38 -17.04
N TYR A 222 -7.44 9.66 -18.15
CA TYR A 222 -7.45 10.26 -19.49
C TYR A 222 -8.74 11.02 -19.78
N ILE A 223 -9.90 10.48 -19.41
CA ILE A 223 -11.20 11.11 -19.68
C ILE A 223 -11.70 11.97 -18.51
N GLY A 224 -11.18 11.78 -17.30
CA GLY A 224 -11.60 12.51 -16.11
C GLY A 224 -12.94 12.06 -15.51
N ALA A 225 -13.38 10.83 -15.80
CA ALA A 225 -14.65 10.29 -15.33
C ALA A 225 -14.53 8.79 -15.01
N SER A 226 -15.25 8.34 -13.97
CA SER A 226 -15.34 6.91 -13.66
C SER A 226 -16.25 6.19 -14.63
N VAL A 227 -15.73 5.11 -15.22
CA VAL A 227 -16.48 4.29 -16.19
C VAL A 227 -16.85 2.97 -15.55
N PRO A 228 -18.13 2.54 -15.63
CA PRO A 228 -18.57 1.25 -15.12
C PRO A 228 -17.75 0.08 -15.68
N ARG A 229 -17.44 -0.91 -14.83
CA ARG A 229 -16.56 -2.04 -15.19
C ARG A 229 -17.01 -2.84 -16.40
N ASN A 230 -18.33 -2.95 -16.60
CA ASN A 230 -18.97 -3.65 -17.72
C ASN A 230 -18.91 -2.89 -19.05
N LYS A 231 -18.39 -1.66 -19.05
CA LYS A 231 -18.27 -0.79 -20.24
C LYS A 231 -16.82 -0.49 -20.61
N ARG A 232 -15.87 -1.18 -19.98
CA ARG A 232 -14.42 -1.03 -20.19
C ARG A 232 -13.93 -1.97 -21.30
N ASP A 233 -14.52 -1.91 -22.49
CA ASP A 233 -14.14 -2.77 -23.63
C ASP A 233 -12.99 -2.17 -24.46
N SER A 234 -12.75 -0.87 -24.31
CA SER A 234 -11.64 -0.16 -24.94
C SER A 234 -11.13 0.94 -24.02
N LEU A 235 -9.83 1.20 -24.09
CA LEU A 235 -9.19 2.37 -23.53
C LEU A 235 -9.41 3.54 -24.48
N PHE A 236 -10.07 4.60 -24.00
CA PHE A 236 -10.22 5.85 -24.71
C PHE A 236 -9.16 6.85 -24.26
N ILE A 237 -8.45 7.44 -25.23
CA ILE A 237 -7.53 8.55 -25.02
C ILE A 237 -8.17 9.77 -25.67
N THR A 238 -8.52 10.77 -24.86
CA THR A 238 -9.24 11.97 -25.33
C THR A 238 -8.39 13.23 -25.22
N LEU A 239 -8.78 14.29 -25.92
CA LEU A 239 -8.21 15.63 -25.77
C LEU A 239 -8.90 16.36 -24.61
N ARG A 240 -8.71 15.86 -23.39
CA ARG A 240 -9.17 16.53 -22.17
C ARG A 240 -8.29 17.74 -21.85
N ARG A 241 -8.91 18.82 -21.36
CA ARG A 241 -8.20 19.96 -20.76
C ARG A 241 -8.13 19.77 -19.24
N PRO A 242 -6.95 19.49 -18.66
CA PRO A 242 -6.84 19.24 -17.22
C PRO A 242 -6.96 20.52 -16.36
N ASP A 243 -6.81 21.70 -16.98
CA ASP A 243 -6.87 23.03 -16.36
C ASP A 243 -8.30 23.53 -16.09
N GLU A 244 -9.30 22.95 -16.75
CA GLU A 244 -10.71 23.30 -16.53
C GLU A 244 -11.29 22.45 -15.39
N LYS A 245 -11.71 23.10 -14.29
CA LYS A 245 -12.46 22.46 -13.18
C LYS A 245 -13.88 22.00 -13.58
N VAL A 246 -14.22 22.08 -14.87
CA VAL A 246 -15.54 21.79 -15.41
C VAL A 246 -15.50 20.39 -16.00
N PHE A 247 -16.49 19.57 -15.63
CA PHE A 247 -16.68 18.27 -16.25
C PHE A 247 -16.96 18.43 -17.76
N GLN A 248 -16.12 17.83 -18.58
CA GLN A 248 -16.27 17.84 -20.04
C GLN A 248 -17.06 16.62 -20.48
N SER A 249 -18.38 16.78 -20.62
CA SER A 249 -19.29 15.72 -21.04
C SER A 249 -19.09 15.27 -22.48
N VAL A 250 -18.45 16.08 -23.32
CA VAL A 250 -18.10 15.71 -24.70
C VAL A 250 -16.62 16.02 -24.95
N GLN A 251 -15.89 15.03 -25.44
CA GLN A 251 -14.44 15.09 -25.64
C GLN A 251 -14.05 14.54 -27.01
N ILE A 252 -12.99 15.08 -27.62
CA ILE A 252 -12.44 14.53 -28.87
C ILE A 252 -11.62 13.29 -28.54
N VAL A 253 -11.85 12.19 -29.25
CA VAL A 253 -11.08 10.94 -29.12
C VAL A 253 -9.85 11.00 -30.01
N LEU A 254 -8.68 10.95 -29.39
CA LEU A 254 -7.38 10.84 -30.05
C LEU A 254 -7.05 9.39 -30.38
N GLY A 255 -7.48 8.45 -29.53
CA GLY A 255 -7.30 7.02 -29.75
C GLY A 255 -8.30 6.16 -29.01
N LYS A 256 -8.67 5.04 -29.64
CA LYS A 256 -9.51 3.98 -29.07
C LYS A 256 -8.75 2.67 -29.23
N ILE A 257 -8.38 2.05 -28.12
CA ILE A 257 -7.57 0.83 -28.11
C ILE A 257 -8.34 -0.28 -27.38
N PRO A 258 -8.67 -1.40 -28.06
CA PRO A 258 -9.32 -2.55 -27.44
C PRO A 258 -8.55 -3.13 -26.24
N VAL A 259 -9.27 -3.61 -25.22
CA VAL A 259 -8.64 -4.16 -23.99
C VAL A 259 -7.85 -5.44 -24.25
N ASP A 260 -8.26 -6.25 -25.22
CA ASP A 260 -7.59 -7.49 -25.62
C ASP A 260 -6.22 -7.25 -26.27
N GLU A 261 -5.92 -6.02 -26.69
CA GLU A 261 -4.58 -5.63 -27.14
C GLU A 261 -3.60 -5.40 -25.98
N PHE A 262 -4.04 -5.49 -24.72
CA PHE A 262 -3.20 -5.32 -23.54
C PHE A 262 -2.93 -6.63 -22.81
N THR A 263 -1.69 -6.77 -22.34
CA THR A 263 -1.26 -7.90 -21.52
C THR A 263 -0.43 -7.42 -20.34
N ILE A 264 -0.42 -8.18 -19.25
CA ILE A 264 0.48 -7.98 -18.12
C ILE A 264 1.38 -9.19 -18.00
N ASP A 265 2.69 -8.95 -17.97
CA ASP A 265 3.70 -9.95 -17.65
C ASP A 265 4.59 -9.45 -16.53
N LEU A 266 5.30 -10.36 -15.87
CA LEU A 266 6.37 -9.98 -14.97
C LEU A 266 7.64 -9.73 -15.79
N ASP A 267 8.29 -8.61 -15.53
CA ASP A 267 9.61 -8.34 -16.06
C ASP A 267 10.65 -9.24 -15.38
N ALA A 268 11.48 -9.91 -16.19
CA ALA A 268 12.41 -10.92 -15.68
C ALA A 268 13.58 -10.33 -14.86
N VAL A 269 13.88 -9.04 -15.04
CA VAL A 269 15.00 -8.38 -14.37
C VAL A 269 14.55 -7.74 -13.07
N THR A 270 13.47 -6.98 -13.12
CA THR A 270 12.94 -6.22 -11.97
C THR A 270 11.95 -7.02 -11.14
N GLY A 271 11.33 -8.06 -11.71
CA GLY A 271 10.25 -8.81 -11.08
C GLY A 271 8.94 -8.03 -10.95
N LEU A 272 8.84 -6.86 -11.58
CA LEU A 272 7.65 -6.01 -11.54
C LEU A 272 6.65 -6.38 -12.65
N PRO A 273 5.34 -6.25 -12.41
CA PRO A 273 4.34 -6.35 -13.46
C PRO A 273 4.49 -5.21 -14.46
N LEU A 274 4.41 -5.55 -15.74
CA LEU A 274 4.57 -4.66 -16.86
C LEU A 274 3.32 -4.76 -17.73
N LEU A 275 2.55 -3.68 -17.80
CA LEU A 275 1.46 -3.57 -18.77
C LEU A 275 2.08 -3.28 -20.15
N LYS A 276 1.77 -4.11 -21.12
CA LYS A 276 2.25 -4.00 -22.50
C LYS A 276 1.07 -3.89 -23.44
N HIS A 277 1.25 -3.07 -24.45
CA HIS A 277 0.38 -3.07 -25.62
C HIS A 277 0.98 -3.95 -26.73
N SER A 278 0.12 -4.73 -27.40
CA SER A 278 0.56 -5.78 -28.33
C SER A 278 1.13 -5.22 -29.64
N LEU A 279 0.61 -4.08 -30.10
CA LEU A 279 0.96 -3.51 -31.41
C LEU A 279 1.96 -2.34 -31.34
N THR A 280 2.19 -1.77 -30.15
CA THR A 280 3.14 -0.67 -29.94
C THR A 280 4.32 -1.12 -29.06
N LYS A 281 5.31 -0.24 -28.92
CA LYS A 281 6.38 -0.44 -27.93
C LYS A 281 5.99 0.08 -26.53
N ALA A 282 4.75 0.55 -26.36
CA ALA A 282 4.27 1.15 -25.13
C ALA A 282 4.29 0.12 -23.99
N LYS A 283 4.92 0.52 -22.90
CA LYS A 283 5.11 -0.28 -21.70
C LYS A 283 4.91 0.60 -20.47
N LEU A 284 4.18 0.10 -19.49
CA LEU A 284 4.00 0.76 -18.20
C LEU A 284 4.42 -0.16 -17.08
N GLU A 285 5.52 0.21 -16.41
CA GLU A 285 6.00 -0.49 -15.22
C GLU A 285 5.08 -0.21 -14.04
N LEU A 286 4.48 -1.27 -13.49
CA LEU A 286 3.56 -1.18 -12.37
C LEU A 286 4.33 -1.31 -11.05
N THR A 287 4.98 -0.21 -10.65
CA THR A 287 5.65 -0.10 -9.35
C THR A 287 4.67 -0.29 -8.18
N LEU A 288 5.16 -0.61 -6.98
CA LEU A 288 4.29 -0.82 -5.82
C LEU A 288 3.37 0.38 -5.51
N PRO A 289 3.85 1.65 -5.45
CA PRO A 289 2.94 2.76 -5.17
C PRO A 289 1.88 2.95 -6.25
N LEU A 290 2.23 2.73 -7.53
CA LEU A 290 1.26 2.77 -8.64
C LEU A 290 0.23 1.64 -8.53
N LEU A 291 0.64 0.42 -8.18
CA LEU A 291 -0.26 -0.70 -7.93
C LEU A 291 -1.21 -0.43 -6.76
N ASP A 292 -0.67 0.08 -5.65
CA ASP A 292 -1.48 0.46 -4.48
C ASP A 292 -2.50 1.54 -4.85
N TYR A 293 -2.09 2.57 -5.61
CA TYR A 293 -2.98 3.60 -6.13
C TYR A 293 -4.11 3.00 -6.97
N ILE A 294 -3.77 2.15 -7.95
CA ILE A 294 -4.75 1.53 -8.85
C ILE A 294 -5.77 0.71 -8.08
N ILE A 295 -5.34 -0.09 -7.10
CA ILE A 295 -6.24 -0.92 -6.30
C ILE A 295 -7.15 -0.09 -5.40
N ARG A 296 -6.64 0.97 -4.76
CA ARG A 296 -7.45 1.86 -3.94
C ARG A 296 -8.49 2.60 -4.78
N LYS A 297 -8.11 3.10 -5.95
CA LYS A 297 -9.01 3.78 -6.88
C LYS A 297 -10.07 2.82 -7.45
N ASP A 298 -9.70 1.59 -7.79
CA ASP A 298 -10.63 0.54 -8.23
C ASP A 298 -11.65 0.12 -7.14
N LYS A 299 -11.31 0.32 -5.85
CA LYS A 299 -12.20 0.16 -4.70
C LYS A 299 -13.06 1.40 -4.40
N GLY A 300 -12.87 2.50 -5.13
CA GLY A 300 -13.57 3.77 -4.91
C GLY A 300 -13.05 4.56 -3.69
N GLU A 301 -11.84 4.28 -3.22
CA GLU A 301 -11.23 5.09 -2.17
C GLU A 301 -10.85 6.47 -2.71
N LEU A 302 -11.17 7.52 -1.95
CA LEU A 302 -10.65 8.86 -2.20
C LEU A 302 -9.14 8.84 -1.92
N THR A 303 -8.35 8.66 -2.97
CA THR A 303 -6.90 8.64 -2.90
C THR A 303 -6.35 10.06 -3.01
N SER A 304 -5.21 10.31 -2.38
CA SER A 304 -4.42 11.51 -2.67
C SER A 304 -3.95 11.47 -4.12
N ASP A 305 -3.68 12.64 -4.69
CA ASP A 305 -3.14 12.75 -6.03
C ASP A 305 -1.90 11.86 -6.19
N LEU A 306 -1.79 11.27 -7.38
CA LEU A 306 -0.68 10.42 -7.75
C LEU A 306 0.62 11.24 -7.70
N ASP A 307 1.68 10.70 -7.09
CA ASP A 307 2.98 11.38 -7.04
C ASP A 307 3.45 11.75 -8.46
N ALA A 308 4.10 12.91 -8.60
CA ALA A 308 4.48 13.47 -9.91
C ALA A 308 5.27 12.50 -10.80
N ILE A 309 6.08 11.62 -10.20
CA ILE A 309 6.84 10.58 -10.91
C ILE A 309 5.91 9.61 -11.63
N HIS A 310 4.89 9.11 -10.94
CA HIS A 310 3.93 8.19 -11.53
C HIS A 310 3.02 8.89 -12.53
N GLY A 311 2.66 10.16 -12.29
CA GLY A 311 1.95 10.99 -13.26
C GLY A 311 2.71 11.10 -14.58
N ALA A 312 4.02 11.37 -14.52
CA ALA A 312 4.87 11.38 -15.70
C ALA A 312 4.93 10.02 -16.42
N SER A 313 4.97 8.90 -15.68
CA SER A 313 4.93 7.55 -16.27
C SER A 313 3.61 7.29 -17.03
N LEU A 314 2.48 7.76 -16.50
CA LEU A 314 1.17 7.61 -17.17
C LEU A 314 1.10 8.44 -18.45
N GLU A 315 1.57 9.68 -18.43
CA GLU A 315 1.59 10.54 -19.63
C GLU A 315 2.57 10.01 -20.69
N GLN A 316 3.74 9.48 -20.29
CA GLN A 316 4.64 8.83 -21.23
C GLN A 316 3.98 7.61 -21.88
N PHE A 317 3.32 6.75 -21.09
CA PHE A 317 2.60 5.60 -21.61
C PHE A 317 1.48 6.00 -22.58
N ARG A 318 0.74 7.07 -22.26
CA ARG A 318 -0.27 7.66 -23.16
C ARG A 318 0.34 8.12 -24.48
N SER A 319 1.48 8.81 -24.43
CA SER A 319 2.19 9.26 -25.63
C SER A 319 2.62 8.08 -26.51
N ASP A 320 3.24 7.06 -25.91
CA ASP A 320 3.70 5.85 -26.61
C ASP A 320 2.55 5.06 -27.27
N LEU A 321 1.36 5.10 -26.67
CA LEU A 321 0.16 4.50 -27.26
C LEU A 321 -0.29 5.28 -28.51
N LEU A 322 -0.27 6.62 -28.45
CA LEU A 322 -0.74 7.49 -29.54
C LEU A 322 0.18 7.48 -30.77
N GLU A 323 1.48 7.14 -30.63
CA GLU A 323 2.44 7.13 -31.76
C GLU A 323 2.01 6.27 -32.96
N ARG A 324 1.17 5.24 -32.74
CA ARG A 324 0.73 4.32 -33.80
C ARG A 324 -0.80 4.25 -33.96
N VAL A 325 -1.54 5.10 -33.25
CA VAL A 325 -2.98 5.18 -33.49
C VAL A 325 -3.18 5.76 -34.89
N PRO A 326 -3.89 5.07 -35.80
CA PRO A 326 -4.09 5.57 -37.14
C PRO A 326 -4.90 6.87 -37.08
N THR A 327 -4.25 8.00 -37.36
CA THR A 327 -4.93 9.26 -37.60
C THR A 327 -5.61 9.15 -38.95
N SER A 328 -6.93 8.96 -38.95
CA SER A 328 -7.73 9.19 -40.15
C SER A 328 -7.96 10.70 -40.24
N PRO A 329 -7.33 11.41 -41.19
CA PRO A 329 -7.39 12.88 -41.24
C PRO A 329 -8.82 13.41 -41.45
N ASP A 330 -9.71 12.57 -41.97
CA ASP A 330 -11.08 12.96 -42.35
C ASP A 330 -12.14 12.46 -41.36
N ASN A 331 -11.77 12.03 -40.15
CA ASN A 331 -12.75 11.56 -39.17
C ASN A 331 -12.49 12.15 -37.79
N ILE A 332 -13.44 12.92 -37.27
CA ILE A 332 -13.43 13.36 -35.87
C ILE A 332 -14.32 12.40 -35.07
N ASN A 333 -13.74 11.72 -34.10
CA ASN A 333 -14.49 10.90 -33.16
C ASN A 333 -14.70 11.70 -31.87
N LEU A 334 -15.94 11.77 -31.40
CA LEU A 334 -16.28 12.36 -30.10
C LEU A 334 -16.68 11.26 -29.13
N LEU A 335 -16.32 11.44 -27.86
CA LEU A 335 -16.78 10.66 -26.72
C LEU A 335 -17.73 11.52 -25.91
N GLU A 336 -18.97 11.11 -25.83
CA GLU A 336 -19.96 11.65 -24.90
C GLU A 336 -19.94 10.79 -23.63
N ILE A 337 -19.89 11.45 -22.48
CA ILE A 337 -19.91 10.87 -21.13
C ILE A 337 -21.14 11.44 -20.44
N ASP A 338 -22.10 10.57 -20.10
CA ASP A 338 -23.29 11.00 -19.37
C ASP A 338 -23.05 11.08 -17.85
N ALA A 339 -24.08 11.49 -17.11
CA ALA A 339 -24.00 11.67 -15.65
C ALA A 339 -23.79 10.35 -14.90
N GLU A 340 -24.16 9.23 -15.53
CA GLU A 340 -24.01 7.87 -15.03
C GLU A 340 -22.66 7.23 -15.42
N GLY A 341 -21.83 7.93 -16.22
CA GLY A 341 -20.53 7.46 -16.68
C GLY A 341 -20.60 6.52 -17.89
N GLU A 342 -21.74 6.44 -18.57
CA GLU A 342 -21.86 5.69 -19.82
C GLU A 342 -21.17 6.44 -20.96
N LEU A 343 -20.55 5.66 -21.84
CA LEU A 343 -19.75 6.17 -22.95
C LEU A 343 -20.50 5.99 -24.26
N ARG A 344 -20.65 7.07 -25.03
CA ARG A 344 -21.17 7.03 -26.40
C ARG A 344 -20.16 7.63 -27.35
N THR A 345 -19.88 6.93 -28.44
CA THR A 345 -18.94 7.40 -29.47
C THR A 345 -19.69 7.91 -30.68
N HIS A 346 -19.40 9.13 -31.10
CA HIS A 346 -19.99 9.75 -32.28
C HIS A 346 -18.90 9.98 -33.34
N LYS A 347 -19.16 9.64 -34.60
CA LYS A 347 -18.20 9.79 -35.70
C LYS A 347 -18.67 10.88 -36.66
N PHE A 348 -17.79 11.84 -36.95
CA PHE A 348 -18.04 12.96 -37.86
C PHE A 348 -17.12 12.88 -39.06
N MET A 349 -17.71 12.98 -40.26
CA MET A 349 -17.01 13.04 -41.53
C MET A 349 -17.20 14.44 -42.13
N PRO A 350 -16.14 15.16 -42.54
CA PRO A 350 -16.27 16.33 -43.37
C PRO A 350 -16.78 15.90 -44.74
N ILE A 351 -17.88 16.48 -45.18
CA ILE A 351 -18.38 16.36 -46.56
C ILE A 351 -18.16 17.72 -47.22
N ASP A 352 -17.60 17.72 -48.42
CA ASP A 352 -17.38 18.95 -49.21
C ASP A 352 -18.69 19.78 -49.29
N GLY A 353 -18.63 21.00 -48.75
CA GLY A 353 -19.73 21.98 -48.82
C GLY A 353 -20.71 22.02 -47.64
N GLY A 354 -20.56 21.20 -46.59
CA GLY A 354 -21.36 21.33 -45.36
C GLY A 354 -21.34 20.09 -44.46
N GLN A 355 -21.28 20.32 -43.14
CA GLN A 355 -21.26 19.24 -42.13
C GLN A 355 -22.63 18.54 -42.07
N LYS A 356 -22.66 17.22 -42.27
CA LYS A 356 -23.85 16.38 -42.01
C LYS A 356 -23.52 15.34 -40.95
N LEU A 357 -24.39 15.26 -39.94
CA LEU A 357 -24.38 14.25 -38.89
C LEU A 357 -24.71 12.89 -39.49
N VAL A 358 -23.79 11.92 -39.37
CA VAL A 358 -24.09 10.51 -39.65
C VAL A 358 -24.12 9.79 -38.30
N TYR A 359 -25.31 9.44 -37.84
CA TYR A 359 -25.50 8.56 -36.69
C TYR A 359 -25.21 7.12 -37.13
N GLN A 360 -24.26 6.45 -36.49
CA GLN A 360 -24.06 5.01 -36.58
C GLN A 360 -24.17 4.37 -35.21
#